data_AF-A0A5C0YLJ0-F1
#
_entry.id   AF-A0A5C0YLJ0-F1
#
_cell.length_a   1.000
_cell.length_b   1.000
_cell.length_c   1.000
_cell.angle_alpha   90.00
_cell.angle_beta   90.00
_cell.angle_gamma   90.00
#
_symmetry.space_group_name_H-M   'P 1'
#
loop_
_entity.id
_entity.type
_entity.pdbx_description
1 polymer ?
#
loop_
_entity_poly.entity_id
_entity_poly.type
_entity_poly.pdbx_seq_one_letter_code
_entity_poly.pdbx_strand_id
1 'polypeptide(L)'
;MSINDQVVFKIYKPTKTATQSGLGNTKFWYLKIEPCSYYIEPLMGWVGSKDPQKQIVLKFDSLEKAISYAKKHNTKYTIEMPKDVKRLPKSYANNFILK
;
A
#
# COMPACT_ATOMS: atom_id res chain seq x y z
N MET A 1 -15.26 3.64 -28.46
CA MET A 1 -15.56 4.09 -27.09
C MET A 1 -14.77 3.22 -26.13
N SER A 2 -13.58 3.64 -25.68
CA SER A 2 -12.67 2.80 -24.88
C SER A 2 -13.17 2.66 -23.44
N ILE A 3 -13.33 1.41 -22.98
CA ILE A 3 -14.03 1.02 -21.75
C ILE A 3 -13.14 0.94 -20.49
N ASN A 4 -11.85 1.26 -20.55
CA ASN A 4 -10.93 1.03 -19.41
C ASN A 4 -10.60 2.28 -18.56
N ASP A 5 -11.51 3.23 -18.39
CA ASP A 5 -11.20 4.48 -17.66
C ASP A 5 -11.40 4.40 -16.13
N GLN A 6 -11.90 3.29 -15.58
CA GLN A 6 -12.28 3.23 -14.15
C GLN A 6 -11.31 2.48 -13.22
N VAL A 7 -10.37 1.69 -13.75
CA VAL A 7 -9.43 0.96 -12.90
C VAL A 7 -8.19 1.83 -12.68
N VAL A 8 -7.89 2.14 -11.43
CA VAL A 8 -6.68 2.87 -11.05
C VAL A 8 -5.84 1.97 -10.16
N PHE A 9 -4.59 1.75 -10.58
CA PHE A 9 -3.62 1.01 -9.77
C PHE A 9 -2.90 1.94 -8.81
N LYS A 10 -2.84 1.55 -7.55
CA LYS A 10 -2.07 2.22 -6.52
C LYS A 10 -0.82 1.39 -6.20
N ILE A 11 0.34 1.92 -6.55
CA ILE A 11 1.65 1.32 -6.25
C ILE A 11 2.22 2.03 -5.03
N TYR A 12 2.44 1.29 -3.95
CA TYR A 12 2.94 1.85 -2.71
C TYR A 12 3.85 0.87 -1.98
N LYS A 13 4.64 1.41 -1.07
CA LYS A 13 5.44 0.63 -0.12
C LYS A 13 4.86 0.86 1.27
N PRO A 14 4.33 -0.17 1.95
CA PRO A 14 3.62 0.01 3.20
C PRO A 14 4.56 0.57 4.26
N THR A 15 4.02 1.47 5.08
CA THR A 15 4.70 1.93 6.28
C THR A 15 4.65 0.85 7.37
N LYS A 16 5.52 0.97 8.38
CA LYS A 16 5.48 0.12 9.56
C LYS A 16 4.16 0.32 10.30
N THR A 17 3.50 -0.77 10.68
CA THR A 17 2.32 -0.71 11.56
C THR A 17 2.69 -0.04 12.88
N ALA A 18 1.87 0.89 13.36
CA ALA A 18 2.17 1.65 14.59
C ALA A 18 2.40 0.73 15.80
N THR A 19 1.56 -0.29 15.96
CA THR A 19 1.56 -1.24 17.08
C THR A 19 2.73 -2.23 17.07
N GLN A 20 3.35 -2.47 15.91
CA GLN A 20 4.39 -3.51 15.77
C GLN A 20 5.75 -2.90 15.41
N SER A 21 6.82 -3.45 15.96
CA SER A 21 8.19 -2.99 15.67
C SER A 21 8.83 -3.65 14.44
N GLY A 22 8.20 -4.69 13.87
CA GLY A 22 8.74 -5.42 12.73
C GLY A 22 8.75 -4.62 11.42
N LEU A 23 9.85 -4.70 10.68
CA LEU A 23 10.06 -4.02 9.38
C LEU A 23 9.99 -4.98 8.17
N GLY A 24 9.49 -6.20 8.36
CA GLY A 24 9.47 -7.22 7.30
C GLY A 24 8.61 -6.81 6.09
N ASN A 25 7.43 -6.28 6.36
CA ASN A 25 6.47 -5.90 5.31
C ASN A 25 6.88 -4.62 4.57
N THR A 26 7.72 -3.77 5.18
CA THR A 26 8.16 -2.51 4.56
C THR A 26 9.25 -2.71 3.52
N LYS A 27 9.66 -3.94 3.19
CA LYS A 27 10.69 -4.20 2.17
C LYS A 27 10.13 -4.26 0.76
N PHE A 28 8.89 -4.75 0.63
CA PHE A 28 8.26 -5.06 -0.64
C PHE A 28 7.39 -3.92 -1.17
N TRP A 29 7.20 -3.91 -2.48
CA TRP A 29 6.26 -3.03 -3.17
C TRP A 29 4.93 -3.74 -3.36
N TYR A 30 3.84 -3.01 -3.16
CA TYR A 30 2.49 -3.53 -3.29
C TYR A 30 1.76 -2.74 -4.37
N LEU A 31 1.05 -3.48 -5.22
CA LEU A 31 0.13 -2.91 -6.19
C LEU A 31 -1.27 -3.34 -5.78
N LYS A 32 -2.11 -2.34 -5.52
CA LYS A 32 -3.52 -2.52 -5.14
C LYS A 32 -4.40 -1.84 -6.17
N ILE A 33 -5.58 -2.39 -6.40
CA ILE A 33 -6.63 -1.75 -7.20
C ILE A 33 -7.45 -0.85 -6.27
N GLU A 34 -7.66 0.41 -6.67
CA GLU A 34 -8.51 1.31 -5.90
C GLU A 34 -9.94 0.75 -5.81
N PRO A 35 -10.51 0.66 -4.58
CA PRO A 35 -11.79 -0.02 -4.38
C PRO A 35 -12.95 0.80 -4.96
N CYS A 36 -13.89 0.09 -5.60
CA CYS A 36 -15.18 0.65 -5.98
C CYS A 36 -16.17 0.62 -4.80
N SER A 37 -17.35 1.22 -4.99
CA SER A 37 -18.34 1.48 -3.93
C SER A 37 -18.78 0.22 -3.16
N TYR A 38 -18.95 0.37 -1.86
CA TYR A 38 -19.53 -0.63 -0.97
C TYR A 38 -21.04 -0.45 -0.88
N TYR A 39 -21.76 -1.53 -0.61
CA TYR A 39 -23.16 -1.44 -0.20
C TYR A 39 -23.37 -2.22 1.10
N ILE A 40 -24.32 -1.74 1.90
CA ILE A 40 -24.77 -2.41 3.11
C ILE A 40 -25.97 -3.25 2.69
N GLU A 41 -25.93 -4.55 2.99
CA GLU A 41 -27.06 -5.44 2.74
C GLU A 41 -28.25 -5.07 3.64
N PRO A 42 -29.48 -4.95 3.12
CA PRO A 42 -30.64 -4.49 3.89
C PRO A 42 -31.11 -5.46 4.97
N LEU A 43 -30.80 -6.76 4.87
CA LEU A 43 -31.31 -7.76 5.81
C LEU A 43 -30.38 -7.92 7.03
N MET A 44 -29.12 -8.30 6.80
CA MET A 44 -28.18 -8.59 7.89
C MET A 44 -27.24 -7.42 8.19
N GLY A 45 -27.23 -6.36 7.38
CA GLY A 45 -26.34 -5.21 7.55
C GLY A 45 -24.88 -5.50 7.17
N TRP A 46 -24.60 -6.59 6.45
CA TRP A 46 -23.25 -6.94 6.05
C TRP A 46 -22.72 -6.03 4.94
N VAL A 47 -21.41 -5.78 4.96
CA VAL A 47 -20.74 -5.01 3.93
C VAL A 47 -20.49 -5.90 2.70
N GLY A 48 -21.29 -5.70 1.67
CA GLY A 48 -21.18 -6.37 0.38
C GLY A 48 -20.29 -5.62 -0.61
N SER A 49 -19.71 -6.34 -1.57
CA SER A 49 -18.97 -5.80 -2.70
C SER A 49 -19.33 -6.58 -3.96
N LYS A 50 -19.59 -5.88 -5.08
CA LYS A 50 -19.83 -6.51 -6.39
C LYS A 50 -18.55 -6.70 -7.21
N ASP A 51 -17.47 -6.04 -6.82
CA ASP A 51 -16.19 -6.10 -7.53
C ASP A 51 -15.24 -7.13 -6.88
N PRO A 52 -14.77 -8.15 -7.64
CA PRO A 52 -13.79 -9.12 -7.16
C PRO A 52 -12.35 -8.58 -7.22
N GLN A 53 -12.09 -7.59 -8.08
CA GLN A 53 -10.74 -7.09 -8.36
C GLN A 53 -10.12 -6.41 -7.13
N LYS A 54 -10.95 -5.84 -6.27
CA LYS A 54 -10.59 -5.26 -4.98
C LYS A 54 -9.73 -6.17 -4.08
N GLN A 55 -9.94 -7.48 -4.11
CA GLN A 55 -9.22 -8.42 -3.24
C GLN A 55 -7.78 -8.68 -3.72
N ILE A 56 -7.47 -8.28 -4.96
CA ILE A 56 -6.18 -8.56 -5.59
C ILE A 56 -5.15 -7.56 -5.09
N VAL A 57 -4.17 -8.07 -4.35
CA VAL A 57 -2.98 -7.32 -3.94
C VAL A 57 -1.75 -8.07 -4.44
N LEU A 58 -1.01 -7.42 -5.34
CA LEU A 58 0.19 -8.01 -5.92
C LEU A 58 1.43 -7.51 -5.19
N LYS A 59 2.34 -8.44 -4.88
CA LYS A 59 3.59 -8.18 -4.18
C LYS A 59 4.75 -8.22 -5.15
N PHE A 60 5.56 -7.17 -5.16
CA PHE A 60 6.73 -7.01 -6.02
C PHE A 60 7.99 -6.70 -5.20
N ASP A 61 9.14 -7.07 -5.76
CA ASP A 61 10.44 -6.82 -5.13
C ASP A 61 11.00 -5.42 -5.48
N SER A 62 10.69 -4.91 -6.69
CA SER A 62 11.13 -3.59 -7.18
C SER A 62 9.95 -2.79 -7.74
N LEU A 63 10.05 -1.46 -7.64
CA LEU A 63 9.12 -0.49 -8.21
C LEU A 63 9.02 -0.66 -9.73
N GLU A 64 10.12 -0.90 -10.43
CA GLU A 64 10.15 -1.05 -11.89
C GLU A 64 9.31 -2.23 -12.36
N LYS A 65 9.31 -3.34 -11.60
CA LYS A 65 8.48 -4.51 -11.89
C LYS A 65 6.99 -4.20 -11.74
N ALA A 66 6.62 -3.46 -10.70
CA ALA A 66 5.24 -3.02 -10.48
C ALA A 66 4.77 -2.07 -11.60
N ILE A 67 5.62 -1.13 -12.02
CA ILE A 67 5.32 -0.20 -13.13
C ILE A 67 5.22 -0.95 -14.45
N SER A 68 6.12 -1.90 -14.73
CA SER A 68 6.07 -2.72 -15.94
C SER A 68 4.76 -3.49 -16.02
N TYR A 69 4.31 -4.06 -14.90
CA TYR A 69 3.01 -4.74 -14.82
C TYR A 69 1.86 -3.77 -15.11
N ALA A 70 1.82 -2.61 -14.45
CA ALA A 70 0.77 -1.61 -14.69
C ALA A 70 0.74 -1.13 -16.17
N LYS A 71 1.91 -0.92 -16.78
CA LYS A 71 2.04 -0.56 -18.20
C LYS A 71 1.55 -1.66 -19.13
N LYS A 72 1.83 -2.94 -18.85
CA LYS A 72 1.34 -4.08 -19.64
C LYS A 72 -0.18 -4.16 -19.64
N HIS A 73 -0.82 -3.80 -18.53
CA HIS A 73 -2.28 -3.75 -18.41
C HIS A 73 -2.90 -2.45 -18.90
N ASN A 74 -2.11 -1.51 -19.46
CA ASN A 74 -2.55 -0.25 -20.05
C ASN A 74 -3.53 0.55 -19.17
N THR A 75 -3.27 0.58 -17.87
CA THR A 75 -4.16 1.15 -16.84
C THR A 75 -3.49 2.35 -16.18
N LYS A 76 -4.29 3.33 -15.72
CA LYS A 76 -3.78 4.48 -14.94
C LYS A 76 -3.18 4.00 -13.62
N TYR A 77 -2.06 4.57 -13.20
CA TYR A 77 -1.42 4.22 -11.94
C TYR A 77 -0.92 5.44 -11.17
N THR A 78 -0.96 5.35 -9.84
CA THR A 78 -0.43 6.34 -8.91
C THR A 78 0.67 5.70 -8.06
N ILE A 79 1.79 6.40 -7.90
CA ILE A 79 2.93 5.94 -7.11
C ILE A 79 3.00 6.75 -5.83
N GLU A 80 2.96 6.07 -4.69
CA GLU A 80 3.26 6.66 -3.38
C GLU A 80 4.70 6.32 -2.97
N MET A 81 5.53 7.35 -2.84
CA MET A 81 6.92 7.17 -2.41
C MET A 81 6.99 6.83 -0.92
N PRO A 82 7.82 5.85 -0.52
CA PRO A 82 8.02 5.54 0.89
C PRO A 82 8.64 6.72 1.63
N LYS A 83 8.18 6.95 2.87
CA LYS A 83 8.80 7.92 3.76
C LYS A 83 9.94 7.25 4.53
N ASP A 84 11.16 7.73 4.30
CA ASP A 84 12.33 7.19 4.98
C ASP A 84 12.37 7.63 6.45
N VAL A 85 12.67 6.69 7.35
CA VAL A 85 12.73 6.95 8.79
C VAL A 85 14.17 7.28 9.17
N LYS A 86 14.42 8.56 9.45
CA LYS A 86 15.73 9.02 9.93
C LYS A 86 16.05 8.37 11.29
N ARG A 87 17.15 7.62 11.36
CA ARG A 87 17.67 7.05 12.62
C ARG A 87 18.51 8.11 13.31
N LEU A 88 18.09 8.49 14.52
CA LEU A 88 18.87 9.39 15.37
C LEU A 88 19.93 8.58 16.14
N PRO A 89 21.17 9.10 16.28
CA PRO A 89 22.16 8.48 17.14
C PRO A 89 21.65 8.51 18.58
N LYS A 90 21.69 7.35 19.25
CA LYS A 90 21.32 7.22 20.66
C LYS A 90 22.55 6.76 21.42
N SER A 91 23.00 7.53 22.39
CA SER A 91 24.09 7.18 23.31
C SER A 91 23.51 6.88 24.67
N TYR A 92 23.77 5.69 25.21
CA TYR A 92 23.33 5.31 26.55
C TYR A 92 24.01 6.13 27.65
N ALA A 93 25.26 6.57 27.41
CA ALA A 93 26.00 7.44 28.33
C ALA A 93 25.27 8.77 28.58
N ASN A 94 24.48 9.24 27.60
CA ASN A 94 23.69 10.47 27.75
C ASN A 94 22.63 10.38 28.85
N ASN A 95 22.28 9.19 29.31
CA ASN A 95 21.32 9.01 30.41
C ASN A 95 21.89 9.43 31.77
N PHE A 96 23.22 9.51 31.93
CA PHE A 96 23.90 9.73 33.22
C PHE A 96 24.65 11.06 33.31
N ILE A 97 24.46 11.97 32.34
CA ILE A 97 25.08 13.29 32.39
C ILE A 97 24.33 14.11 33.46
N LEU A 98 25.05 14.56 34.50
CA LEU A 98 24.51 15.50 35.49
C LEU A 98 24.09 16.78 34.77
N LYS A 99 22.84 17.20 35.01
CA LYS A 99 22.20 18.33 34.35
C LYS A 99 22.51 19.63 35.05
#